data_AF-A0A1J5TA86-F1
#
_entry.id   AF-A0A1J5TA86-F1
#
_cell.length_a   1.000
_cell.length_b   1.000
_cell.length_c   1.000
_cell.angle_alpha   90.00
_cell.angle_beta   90.00
_cell.angle_gamma   90.00
#
_symmetry.space_group_name_H-M   'P 1'
#
loop_
_entity.id
_entity.type
_entity.pdbx_description
1 polymer ?
#
loop_
_entity_poly.entity_id
_entity_poly.type
_entity_poly.pdbx_seq_one_letter_code
_entity_poly.pdbx_strand_id
1 'polypeptide(L)'
;MLQFNKQVNAAYIDPGYIASVRKKLALDQREASEIFGDGINAFSRYENGKTKPPQALVKLLKVLDRIVTQNCSARLRLRSFLLAHQSRGSIIDSAN
;
A
#
# COMPACT_ATOMS: atom_id res chain seq x y z
N MET A 1 22.70 8.69 20.00
CA MET A 1 21.71 7.64 20.33
C MET A 1 20.62 7.42 19.27
N LEU A 2 20.06 8.45 18.62
CA LEU A 2 18.95 8.29 17.67
C LEU A 2 19.27 7.40 16.45
N GLN A 3 20.49 7.48 15.92
CA GLN A 3 20.89 6.74 14.71
C GLN A 3 20.99 5.23 14.96
N PHE A 4 21.51 4.83 16.12
CA PHE A 4 21.56 3.44 16.54
C PHE A 4 20.15 2.84 16.72
N ASN A 5 19.24 3.56 17.39
CA ASN A 5 17.86 3.10 17.56
C ASN A 5 17.15 2.92 16.22
N LYS A 6 17.39 3.82 15.25
CA LYS A 6 16.85 3.70 13.90
C LYS A 6 17.36 2.45 13.19
N GLN A 7 18.66 2.14 13.32
CA GLN A 7 19.27 0.93 12.75
C GLN A 7 18.67 -0.35 13.36
N VAL A 8 18.55 -0.42 14.68
CA VAL A 8 17.95 -1.56 15.39
C VAL A 8 16.49 -1.78 14.98
N ASN A 9 15.71 -0.71 14.83
CA ASN A 9 14.32 -0.79 14.40
C ASN A 9 14.20 -1.19 12.93
N ALA A 10 15.09 -0.69 12.06
CA ALA A 10 15.13 -1.04 10.64
C ALA A 10 15.45 -2.52 10.39
N ALA A 11 16.22 -3.15 11.28
CA ALA A 11 16.47 -4.59 11.23
C ALA A 11 15.20 -5.43 11.46
N TYR A 12 14.21 -4.88 12.18
CA TYR A 12 12.92 -5.55 12.41
C TYR A 12 11.93 -5.32 11.26
N ILE A 13 11.81 -4.08 10.84
CA ILE A 13 11.02 -3.70 9.66
C ILE A 13 11.56 -2.40 9.08
N ASP A 14 11.67 -2.35 7.76
CA ASP A 14 12.06 -1.12 7.07
C ASP A 14 11.00 -0.02 7.31
N PRO A 15 11.39 1.15 7.85
CA PRO A 15 10.49 2.29 7.97
C PRO A 15 9.89 2.72 6.63
N GLY A 16 10.64 2.57 5.54
CA GLY A 16 10.17 2.84 4.18
C GLY A 16 9.02 1.91 3.74
N TYR A 17 9.06 0.65 4.16
CA TYR A 17 7.99 -0.30 3.90
C TYR A 17 6.65 0.15 4.50
N ILE A 18 6.64 0.61 5.75
CA ILE A 18 5.41 1.09 6.43
C ILE A 18 4.79 2.26 5.66
N ALA A 19 5.62 3.24 5.26
CA ALA A 19 5.16 4.36 4.44
C ALA A 19 4.61 3.91 3.08
N SER A 20 5.25 2.92 2.44
CA SER A 20 4.82 2.41 1.15
C SER A 20 3.45 1.73 1.21
N VAL A 21 3.20 0.90 2.23
CA VAL A 21 1.93 0.20 2.42
C VAL A 21 0.82 1.19 2.73
N ARG A 22 1.08 2.17 3.61
CA ARG A 22 0.11 3.23 3.91
C ARG A 22 -0.30 4.00 2.65
N LYS A 23 0.68 4.39 1.82
CA LYS A 23 0.41 5.09 0.55
C LYS A 23 -0.37 4.21 -0.45
N LYS A 24 -0.09 2.91 -0.51
CA LYS A 24 -0.87 1.95 -1.32
C LYS A 24 -2.33 1.85 -0.87
N LEU A 25 -2.59 2.03 0.42
CA LEU A 25 -3.94 2.09 1.00
C LEU A 25 -4.61 3.47 0.84
N ALA A 26 -3.90 4.45 0.26
CA ALA A 26 -4.36 5.83 0.11
C ALA A 26 -4.76 6.52 1.44
N LEU A 27 -4.04 6.20 2.53
CA LEU A 27 -4.29 6.78 3.85
C LEU A 27 -3.24 7.83 4.20
N ASP A 28 -3.64 8.92 4.85
CA ASP A 28 -2.70 9.82 5.52
C ASP A 28 -2.22 9.24 6.86
N GLN A 29 -1.14 9.80 7.44
CA GLN A 29 -0.58 9.34 8.71
C GLN A 29 -1.59 9.45 9.87
N ARG A 30 -2.40 10.51 9.87
CA ARG A 30 -3.44 10.72 10.87
C ARG A 30 -4.58 9.71 10.73
N GLU A 31 -5.10 9.56 9.53
CA GLU A 31 -6.18 8.59 9.24
C GLU A 31 -5.74 7.16 9.55
N ALA A 32 -4.52 6.79 9.15
CA ALA A 32 -3.96 5.50 9.52
C ALA A 32 -3.89 5.34 11.05
N SER A 33 -3.44 6.35 11.77
CA SER A 33 -3.38 6.31 13.24
C SER A 33 -4.75 6.18 13.89
N GLU A 34 -5.78 6.81 13.31
CA GLU A 34 -7.18 6.71 13.76
C GLU A 34 -7.76 5.31 13.48
N ILE A 35 -7.49 4.73 12.30
CA ILE A 35 -7.97 3.40 11.90
C ILE A 35 -7.29 2.29 12.71
N PHE A 36 -5.98 2.37 12.92
CA PHE A 36 -5.21 1.33 13.61
C PHE A 36 -5.17 1.51 15.14
N GLY A 37 -5.59 2.67 15.65
CA GLY A 37 -5.78 2.92 17.09
C GLY A 37 -4.50 3.10 17.92
N ASP A 38 -3.37 3.39 17.28
CA ASP A 38 -2.04 3.45 17.92
C ASP A 38 -1.66 4.89 18.40
N GLY A 39 -2.60 5.84 18.25
CA GLY A 39 -2.45 7.25 18.61
C GLY A 39 -1.91 8.13 17.48
N ILE A 40 -2.27 9.41 17.48
CA ILE A 40 -2.14 10.38 16.36
C ILE A 40 -0.73 10.44 15.73
N ASN A 41 0.32 10.19 16.51
CA ASN A 41 1.72 10.31 16.07
C ASN A 41 2.40 8.97 15.77
N ALA A 42 1.68 7.84 15.80
CA ALA A 42 2.27 6.52 15.68
C ALA A 42 2.99 6.32 14.34
N PHE A 43 2.28 6.55 13.23
CA PHE A 43 2.83 6.36 11.88
C PHE A 43 4.02 7.28 11.59
N SER A 44 3.99 8.53 12.05
CA SER A 44 5.15 9.43 11.94
C SER A 44 6.38 8.89 12.69
N ARG A 45 6.20 8.26 13.86
CA ARG A 45 7.32 7.67 14.63
C ARG A 45 7.84 6.39 14.00
N TYR A 46 6.97 5.57 13.45
CA TYR A 46 7.34 4.32 12.77
C TYR A 46 8.06 4.58 11.45
N GLU A 47 7.54 5.47 10.61
CA GLU A 47 8.14 5.86 9.32
C GLU A 47 9.51 6.53 9.49
N ASN A 48 9.75 7.18 10.63
CA ASN A 48 11.05 7.77 10.95
C ASN A 48 11.99 6.80 11.71
N GLY A 49 11.51 5.60 12.09
CA GLY A 49 12.25 4.61 12.88
C GLY A 49 12.56 5.05 14.32
N LYS A 50 11.84 6.06 14.84
CA LYS A 50 12.01 6.56 16.22
C LYS A 50 11.47 5.58 17.25
N THR A 51 10.53 4.72 16.86
CA THR A 51 9.87 3.76 17.74
C THR A 51 9.63 2.47 17.00
N LYS A 52 9.75 1.35 17.71
CA LYS A 52 9.46 0.03 17.18
C LYS A 52 7.94 -0.17 17.12
N PRO A 53 7.36 -0.45 15.93
CA PRO A 53 5.93 -0.74 15.83
C PRO A 53 5.58 -2.07 16.51
N PRO A 54 4.36 -2.23 17.04
CA PRO A 54 3.90 -3.49 17.61
C PRO A 54 3.84 -4.60 16.56
N GLN A 55 4.14 -5.83 16.96
CA GLN A 55 4.21 -6.97 16.03
C GLN A 55 2.88 -7.25 15.33
N ALA A 56 1.76 -7.03 16.02
CA ALA A 56 0.42 -7.18 15.45
C ALA A 56 0.19 -6.24 14.27
N LEU A 57 0.56 -4.96 14.41
CA LEU A 57 0.46 -3.96 13.34
C LEU A 57 1.29 -4.37 12.12
N VAL A 58 2.53 -4.80 12.34
CA VAL A 58 3.40 -5.26 11.26
C VAL A 58 2.81 -6.44 10.49
N LYS A 59 2.25 -7.43 11.21
CA LYS A 59 1.61 -8.58 10.58
C LYS A 59 0.37 -8.16 9.78
N LEU A 60 -0.45 -7.26 10.33
CA LEU A 60 -1.65 -6.74 9.67
C LEU A 60 -1.29 -6.00 8.37
N LEU A 61 -0.31 -5.09 8.42
CA LEU A 61 0.17 -4.36 7.24
C LEU A 61 0.66 -5.30 6.14
N LYS A 62 1.37 -6.39 6.49
CA LYS A 62 1.81 -7.42 5.52
C LYS A 62 0.65 -8.20 4.90
N VAL A 63 -0.43 -8.44 5.64
CA VAL A 63 -1.63 -9.09 5.09
C VAL A 63 -2.33 -8.13 4.13
N LEU A 64 -2.52 -6.87 4.53
CA LEU A 64 -3.15 -5.84 3.70
C LEU A 64 -2.37 -5.59 2.40
N ASP A 65 -1.05 -5.47 2.47
CA ASP A 65 -0.19 -5.26 1.30
C ASP A 65 -0.34 -6.37 0.26
N ARG A 66 -0.45 -7.63 0.70
CA ARG A 66 -0.68 -8.78 -0.19
C ARG A 66 -2.05 -8.71 -0.87
N ILE A 67 -3.11 -8.43 -0.11
CA ILE A 67 -4.49 -8.38 -0.62
C ILE A 67 -4.62 -7.23 -1.64
N VAL A 68 -4.10 -6.05 -1.33
CA VAL A 68 -4.17 -4.87 -2.21
C VAL A 68 -3.35 -5.08 -3.49
N THR A 69 -2.17 -5.70 -3.38
CA THR A 69 -1.31 -5.96 -4.55
C THR A 69 -1.95 -6.98 -5.50
N GLN A 70 -2.63 -8.02 -5.00
CA GLN A 70 -3.34 -8.99 -5.84
C GLN A 70 -4.48 -8.33 -6.64
N ASN A 71 -5.21 -7.41 -6.02
CA ASN A 71 -6.29 -6.68 -6.69
C ASN A 71 -5.78 -5.77 -7.83
N CYS A 72 -4.56 -5.23 -7.73
CA CYS A 72 -3.94 -4.46 -8.81
C CYS A 72 -3.65 -5.32 -10.06
N SER A 73 -3.18 -6.57 -9.84
CA SER A 73 -2.88 -7.52 -10.92
C SER A 73 -4.12 -8.01 -11.66
N ALA A 74 -5.23 -8.24 -10.94
CA ALA A 74 -6.51 -8.63 -11.54
C ALA A 74 -7.13 -7.51 -12.40
N ARG A 75 -7.05 -6.26 -11.93
CA ARG A 75 -7.59 -5.09 -12.64
C ARG A 75 -6.80 -4.73 -13.90
N LEU A 76 -5.47 -4.88 -13.87
CA LEU A 76 -4.64 -4.66 -15.05
C LEU A 76 -4.94 -5.68 -16.15
N ARG A 77 -5.11 -6.98 -15.83
CA ARG A 77 -5.45 -8.02 -16.81
C ARG A 77 -6.80 -7.80 -17.48
N LEU A 78 -7.83 -7.43 -16.72
CA LEU A 78 -9.16 -7.13 -17.28
C LEU A 78 -9.11 -5.90 -18.21
N ARG A 79 -8.30 -4.89 -17.88
CA ARG A 79 -8.15 -3.70 -18.71
C ARG A 79 -7.41 -3.98 -20.01
N SER A 80 -6.36 -4.81 -19.99
CA SER A 80 -5.67 -5.27 -21.22
C SER A 80 -6.61 -6.06 -22.12
N PHE A 81 -7.45 -6.93 -21.51
CA PHE A 81 -8.42 -7.74 -22.22
C PHE A 81 -9.51 -6.87 -22.89
N LEU A 82 -10.09 -5.90 -22.17
CA LEU A 82 -11.10 -4.98 -22.73
C LEU A 82 -10.55 -4.10 -23.86
N LEU A 83 -9.33 -3.57 -23.73
CA LEU A 83 -8.69 -2.79 -24.80
C LEU A 83 -8.42 -3.64 -26.06
N ALA A 84 -8.06 -4.92 -25.90
CA ALA A 84 -7.81 -5.82 -27.03
C ALA A 84 -9.08 -6.15 -27.84
N HIS A 85 -10.27 -6.02 -27.23
CA HIS A 85 -11.55 -6.32 -27.87
C HIS A 85 -12.31 -5.09 -28.40
N GLN A 86 -11.88 -3.87 -28.06
CA GLN A 86 -12.55 -2.65 -28.51
C GLN A 86 -12.23 -2.26 -29.97
N SER A 87 -11.16 -2.81 -30.56
CA SER A 87 -10.74 -2.52 -31.95
C SER A 87 -11.46 -3.34 -33.04
N ARG A 88 -12.47 -4.17 -32.71
CA ARG A 88 -13.20 -5.01 -33.71
C ARG A 88 -14.58 -4.50 -34.09
N GLY A 89 -14.98 -3.31 -33.64
CA GLY A 89 -16.35 -2.79 -33.82
C GLY A 89 -16.60 -1.85 -35.00
N SER A 90 -15.59 -1.42 -35.76
CA SER A 90 -15.71 -0.26 -36.67
C SER A 90 -15.86 -0.58 -38.17
N ILE A 91 -16.38 -1.76 -38.55
CA ILE A 91 -16.51 -2.15 -39.98
C ILE A 91 -17.98 -2.19 -40.47
N ILE A 92 -18.99 -1.94 -39.62
CA ILE A 92 -20.40 -2.15 -40.02
C ILE A 92 -21.21 -0.89 -40.35
N ASP A 93 -20.66 0.32 -40.25
CA ASP A 93 -21.42 1.58 -40.42
C ASP A 93 -21.29 2.22 -41.83
N SER A 94 -21.22 1.44 -42.91
CA SER A 94 -21.29 1.97 -44.29
C SER A 94 -21.98 0.99 -45.24
N ALA A 95 -23.27 0.77 -45.01
CA ALA A 95 -24.19 0.24 -46.01
C ALA A 95 -25.64 0.51 -45.57
N ASN A 96 -26.06 1.78 -45.62
CA ASN A 96 -27.44 2.16 -45.96
C ASN A 96 -27.49 3.66 -46.31
#